data_AF-A0A0X3PN01-F1
#
_entry.id   AF-A0A0X3PN01-F1
#
_cell.length_a   1.000
_cell.length_b   1.000
_cell.length_c   1.000
_cell.angle_alpha   90.00
_cell.angle_beta   90.00
_cell.angle_gamma   90.00
#
_symmetry.space_group_name_H-M   'P 1'
#
loop_
_entity.id
_entity.type
_entity.pdbx_description
1 polymer ?
#
loop_
_entity_poly.entity_id
_entity_poly.type
_entity_poly.pdbx_seq_one_letter_code
_entity_poly.pdbx_strand_id
1 'polypeptide(L)'
;MSDDENRNSESSSEEESEEETKRQKEQEERRRREEEARREEAAAERQKKQEEKMKREAEEAAKKPRKPGQKRKGLGGLSPEKKKLLKQLIMQKAADEMRNEMKRRQEEKENYLRSKVQPLSLDGLDDAAVIKKIKELYERMKALEGEKYDWEVKIRRQDFEINELTIKVNDVKGKFVKPVLKKVSKTENMARFEKKESQSLASFRSQLKSTGQNKFALEEKDEGAHKPEWRDQLKPTSEEAAAKAEGEAKE
;
A
#
# COMPACT_ATOMS: atom_id res chain seq x y z
N MET A 1 5.15 -77.70 -7.87
CA MET A 1 6.31 -76.79 -7.88
C MET A 1 6.21 -75.80 -9.04
N SER A 2 4.99 -75.41 -9.44
CA SER A 2 4.75 -74.64 -10.68
C SER A 2 4.19 -73.24 -10.42
N ASP A 3 4.08 -72.83 -9.15
CA ASP A 3 3.53 -71.54 -8.74
C ASP A 3 4.61 -70.46 -8.54
N ASP A 4 5.89 -70.83 -8.41
CA ASP A 4 7.01 -69.88 -8.25
C ASP A 4 7.53 -69.31 -9.58
N GLU A 5 7.43 -70.05 -10.69
CA GLU A 5 7.87 -69.57 -12.02
C GLU A 5 6.87 -68.59 -12.66
N ASN A 6 5.56 -68.76 -12.43
CA ASN A 6 4.54 -67.86 -12.98
C ASN A 6 4.50 -66.50 -12.27
N ARG A 7 4.82 -66.48 -10.97
CA ARG A 7 4.86 -65.25 -10.17
C ARG A 7 6.08 -64.38 -10.50
N ASN A 8 7.19 -65.01 -10.91
CA ASN A 8 8.40 -64.32 -11.33
C ASN A 8 8.30 -63.75 -12.76
N SER A 9 7.55 -64.40 -13.66
CA SER A 9 7.28 -63.86 -15.00
C SER A 9 6.26 -62.72 -14.98
N GLU A 10 5.22 -62.80 -14.15
CA GLU A 10 4.24 -61.71 -13.95
C GLU A 10 4.91 -60.47 -13.34
N SER A 11 5.73 -60.64 -12.29
CA SER A 11 6.48 -59.54 -11.67
C SER A 11 7.47 -58.86 -12.62
N SER A 12 8.16 -59.62 -13.49
CA SER A 12 9.07 -59.04 -14.49
C SER A 12 8.33 -58.31 -15.60
N SER A 13 7.14 -58.78 -15.98
CA SER A 13 6.30 -58.11 -17.00
C SER A 13 5.61 -56.85 -16.47
N GLU A 14 5.24 -56.85 -15.19
CA GLU A 14 4.71 -55.67 -14.51
C GLU A 14 5.80 -54.61 -14.35
N GLU A 15 7.01 -54.99 -13.94
CA GLU A 15 8.17 -54.09 -13.87
C GLU A 15 8.55 -53.49 -15.24
N GLU A 16 8.54 -54.27 -16.32
CA GLU A 16 8.78 -53.76 -17.68
C GLU A 16 7.68 -52.78 -18.12
N SER A 17 6.41 -53.04 -17.78
CA SER A 17 5.29 -52.14 -18.10
C SER A 17 5.33 -50.84 -17.29
N GLU A 18 5.78 -50.89 -16.04
CA GLU A 18 5.98 -49.72 -15.19
C GLU A 18 7.17 -48.89 -15.68
N GLU A 19 8.25 -49.54 -16.14
CA GLU A 19 9.40 -48.85 -16.72
C GLU A 19 9.04 -48.19 -18.06
N GLU A 20 8.23 -48.85 -18.89
CA GLU A 20 7.78 -48.30 -20.16
C GLU A 20 6.82 -47.10 -19.97
N THR A 21 5.89 -47.18 -19.02
CA THR A 21 5.01 -46.05 -18.69
C THR A 21 5.77 -44.88 -18.05
N LYS A 22 6.82 -45.15 -17.28
CA LYS A 22 7.72 -44.12 -16.74
C LYS A 22 8.52 -43.42 -17.85
N ARG A 23 9.06 -44.19 -18.80
CA ARG A 23 9.74 -43.66 -20.00
C ARG A 23 8.80 -42.83 -20.89
N GLN A 24 7.54 -43.25 -21.04
CA GLN A 24 6.53 -42.49 -21.78
C GLN A 24 6.17 -41.17 -21.09
N LYS A 25 5.97 -41.18 -19.76
CA LYS A 25 5.73 -39.96 -18.96
C LYS A 25 6.91 -38.99 -19.02
N GLU A 26 8.15 -39.50 -18.95
CA GLU A 26 9.35 -38.67 -19.05
C GLU A 26 9.52 -38.05 -20.45
N GLN A 27 9.21 -38.80 -21.52
CA GLN A 27 9.20 -38.25 -22.88
C GLN A 27 8.10 -37.20 -23.09
N GLU A 28 6.92 -37.41 -22.53
CA GLU A 28 5.82 -36.45 -22.60
C GLU A 28 6.14 -35.16 -21.82
N GLU A 29 6.72 -35.28 -20.62
CA GLU A 29 7.15 -34.15 -19.82
C GLU A 29 8.26 -33.36 -20.51
N ARG A 30 9.23 -34.05 -21.15
CA ARG A 30 10.28 -33.42 -21.94
C ARG A 30 9.71 -32.65 -23.13
N ARG A 31 8.72 -33.21 -23.83
CA ARG A 31 8.01 -32.53 -24.95
C ARG A 31 7.24 -31.30 -24.45
N ARG A 32 6.58 -31.40 -23.30
CA ARG A 32 5.83 -30.28 -22.70
C ARG A 32 6.76 -29.13 -22.30
N ARG A 33 7.91 -29.43 -21.67
CA ARG A 33 8.94 -28.44 -21.32
C ARG A 33 9.54 -27.78 -22.57
N GLU A 34 9.78 -28.54 -23.63
CA GLU A 34 10.31 -28.01 -24.89
C GLU A 34 9.28 -27.11 -25.61
N GLU A 35 8.00 -27.47 -25.59
CA GLU A 35 6.92 -26.64 -26.14
C GLU A 35 6.72 -25.35 -25.33
N GLU A 36 6.80 -25.44 -24.00
CA GLU A 36 6.72 -24.28 -23.10
C GLU A 36 7.90 -23.32 -23.29
N ALA A 37 9.13 -23.84 -23.38
CA ALA A 37 10.33 -23.05 -23.68
C ALA A 37 10.21 -22.33 -25.04
N ARG A 38 9.67 -23.02 -26.07
CA ARG A 38 9.45 -22.42 -27.40
C ARG A 38 8.38 -21.33 -27.38
N ARG A 39 7.33 -21.47 -26.55
CA ARG A 39 6.30 -20.43 -26.36
C ARG A 39 6.85 -19.23 -25.61
N GLU A 40 7.69 -19.46 -24.60
CA GLU A 40 8.34 -18.40 -23.82
C GLU A 40 9.35 -17.62 -24.68
N GLU A 41 10.16 -18.31 -25.48
CA GLU A 41 11.10 -17.67 -26.41
C GLU A 41 10.36 -16.81 -27.46
N ALA A 42 9.28 -17.32 -28.04
CA ALA A 42 8.45 -16.56 -28.98
C ALA A 42 7.75 -15.35 -28.33
N ALA A 43 7.38 -15.45 -27.04
CA ALA A 43 6.82 -14.33 -26.29
C ALA A 43 7.89 -13.27 -25.98
N ALA A 44 9.08 -13.70 -25.59
CA ALA A 44 10.23 -12.82 -25.32
C ALA A 44 10.69 -12.09 -26.59
N GLU A 45 10.70 -12.76 -27.75
CA GLU A 45 11.02 -12.14 -29.04
C GLU A 45 9.97 -11.08 -29.43
N ARG A 46 8.68 -11.37 -29.22
CA ARG A 46 7.60 -10.40 -29.46
C ARG A 46 7.70 -9.18 -28.53
N GLN A 47 8.05 -9.38 -27.26
CA GLN A 47 8.27 -8.29 -26.32
C GLN A 47 9.48 -7.44 -26.72
N LYS A 48 10.62 -8.05 -27.04
CA LYS A 48 11.81 -7.33 -27.54
C LYS A 48 11.50 -6.52 -28.80
N LYS A 49 10.76 -7.11 -29.75
CA LYS A 49 10.35 -6.41 -30.99
C LYS A 49 9.38 -5.26 -30.72
N GLN A 50 8.47 -5.40 -29.75
CA GLN A 50 7.59 -4.30 -29.33
C GLN A 50 8.36 -3.19 -28.64
N GLU A 51 9.32 -3.52 -27.76
CA GLU A 51 10.16 -2.55 -27.07
C GLU A 51 11.07 -1.79 -28.04
N GLU A 52 11.69 -2.47 -28.99
CA GLU A 52 12.52 -1.84 -30.02
C GLU A 52 11.68 -0.90 -30.91
N LYS A 53 10.47 -1.32 -31.29
CA LYS A 53 9.53 -0.48 -32.05
C LYS A 53 9.13 0.76 -31.25
N MET A 54 8.80 0.61 -29.97
CA MET A 54 8.47 1.73 -29.08
C MET A 54 9.65 2.69 -28.89
N LYS A 55 10.88 2.16 -28.77
CA LYS A 55 12.10 2.96 -28.64
C LYS A 55 12.40 3.74 -29.93
N ARG A 56 12.23 3.11 -31.09
CA ARG A 56 12.39 3.73 -32.40
C ARG A 56 11.33 4.82 -32.65
N GLU A 57 10.08 4.57 -32.27
CA GLU A 57 9.00 5.56 -32.37
C GLU A 57 9.22 6.73 -31.41
N ALA A 58 9.71 6.48 -30.20
CA ALA A 58 10.08 7.53 -29.24
C ALA A 58 11.28 8.37 -29.73
N GLU A 59 12.29 7.74 -30.34
CA GLU A 59 13.44 8.44 -30.93
C GLU A 59 13.04 9.28 -32.14
N GLU A 60 12.16 8.76 -33.01
CA GLU A 60 11.64 9.51 -34.17
C GLU A 60 10.76 10.68 -33.73
N ALA A 61 9.94 10.49 -32.69
CA ALA A 61 9.17 11.57 -32.07
C ALA A 61 10.06 12.64 -31.41
N ALA A 62 11.24 12.26 -30.91
CA ALA A 62 12.23 13.18 -30.36
C ALA A 62 13.03 13.92 -31.45
N LYS A 63 13.31 13.27 -32.60
CA LYS A 63 14.02 13.85 -33.75
C LYS A 63 13.14 14.73 -34.64
N LYS A 64 11.80 14.62 -34.58
CA LYS A 64 10.90 15.54 -35.30
C LYS A 64 11.14 16.98 -34.81
N PRO A 65 11.69 17.88 -35.66
CA PRO A 65 11.90 19.26 -35.27
C PRO A 65 10.54 19.90 -34.98
N ARG A 66 10.36 20.38 -33.74
CA ARG A 66 9.15 21.12 -33.39
C ARG A 66 9.11 22.41 -34.21
N LYS A 67 7.92 22.72 -34.75
CA LYS A 67 7.67 23.95 -35.53
C LYS A 67 8.30 25.17 -34.82
N PRO A 68 9.17 25.95 -35.48
CA PRO A 68 9.79 27.11 -34.88
C PRO A 68 8.71 28.16 -34.60
N GLY A 69 8.40 28.41 -33.32
CA GLY A 69 7.41 29.42 -32.93
C GLY A 69 6.66 29.19 -31.62
N GLN A 70 6.62 27.97 -31.07
CA GLN A 70 6.02 27.77 -29.73
C GLN A 70 7.02 28.16 -28.63
N LYS A 71 6.98 29.44 -28.24
CA LYS A 71 7.62 29.93 -27.01
C LYS A 71 7.19 29.05 -25.83
N ARG A 72 8.16 28.47 -25.12
CA ARG A 72 7.94 27.66 -23.90
C ARG A 72 7.24 28.52 -22.85
N LYS A 73 5.91 28.45 -22.71
CA LYS A 73 5.19 29.08 -21.59
C LYS A 73 5.30 28.18 -20.34
N GLY A 74 6.10 28.62 -19.38
CA GLY A 74 6.21 28.07 -18.02
C GLY A 74 7.24 26.95 -17.83
N LEU A 75 7.46 26.61 -16.54
CA LEU A 75 8.48 25.68 -15.99
C LEU A 75 8.90 24.56 -16.95
N GLY A 76 9.95 24.79 -17.73
CA GLY A 76 10.63 23.80 -18.56
C GLY A 76 9.87 23.21 -19.75
N GLY A 77 8.67 23.67 -20.11
CA GLY A 77 7.89 23.04 -21.20
C GLY A 77 7.46 21.59 -20.93
N LEU A 78 7.42 21.17 -19.65
CA LEU A 78 6.87 19.87 -19.26
C LEU A 78 5.38 19.77 -19.59
N SER A 79 4.94 18.56 -19.97
CA SER A 79 3.51 18.21 -20.11
C SER A 79 2.76 18.58 -18.81
N PRO A 80 1.52 19.08 -18.90
CA PRO A 80 0.67 19.38 -17.73
C PRO A 80 0.60 18.23 -16.70
N GLU A 81 0.58 16.98 -17.18
CA GLU A 81 0.56 15.78 -16.32
C GLU A 81 1.85 15.63 -15.51
N LYS A 82 3.01 15.83 -16.15
CA LYS A 82 4.31 15.78 -15.47
C LYS A 82 4.45 16.91 -14.45
N LYS A 83 3.92 18.10 -14.74
CA LYS A 83 3.88 19.22 -13.77
C LYS A 83 3.02 18.90 -12.55
N LYS A 84 1.88 18.23 -12.74
CA LYS A 84 1.01 17.79 -11.64
C LYS A 84 1.70 16.74 -10.77
N LEU A 85 2.32 15.73 -11.39
CA LEU A 85 3.08 14.71 -10.66
C LEU A 85 4.25 15.33 -9.88
N LEU A 86 5.01 16.24 -10.50
CA LEU A 86 6.11 16.93 -9.84
C LEU A 86 5.63 17.75 -8.64
N LYS A 87 4.52 18.48 -8.77
CA LYS A 87 3.92 19.21 -7.64
C LYS A 87 3.53 18.28 -6.50
N GLN A 88 2.94 17.12 -6.82
CA GLN A 88 2.59 16.11 -5.83
C GLN A 88 3.84 15.58 -5.10
N LEU A 89 4.90 15.25 -5.84
CA LEU A 89 6.16 14.77 -5.25
C LEU A 89 6.82 15.84 -4.37
N ILE A 90 6.81 17.10 -4.78
CA ILE A 90 7.33 18.21 -3.96
C ILE A 90 6.52 18.36 -2.67
N MET A 91 5.19 18.29 -2.76
CA MET A 91 4.33 18.42 -1.59
C MET A 91 4.48 17.22 -0.64
N GLN A 92 4.62 16.01 -1.17
CA GLN A 92 4.90 14.80 -0.39
C GLN A 92 6.26 14.91 0.30
N LYS A 93 7.32 15.29 -0.43
CA LYS A 93 8.65 15.50 0.15
C LYS A 93 8.63 16.59 1.23
N ALA A 94 7.95 17.70 1.00
CA ALA A 94 7.82 18.77 1.98
C ALA A 94 7.06 18.31 3.24
N ALA A 95 6.02 17.48 3.09
CA ALA A 95 5.30 16.91 4.21
C ALA A 95 6.17 15.92 5.00
N ASP A 96 6.97 15.10 4.32
CA ASP A 96 7.88 14.15 4.96
C ASP A 96 9.03 14.87 5.67
N GLU A 97 9.58 15.92 5.07
CA GLU A 97 10.60 16.77 5.68
C GLU A 97 10.06 17.51 6.91
N MET A 98 8.85 18.04 6.85
CA MET A 98 8.17 18.65 8.01
C MET A 98 8.01 17.64 9.16
N ARG A 99 7.58 16.41 8.87
CA ARG A 99 7.46 15.35 9.89
C ARG A 99 8.81 14.98 10.48
N ASN A 100 9.83 14.85 9.65
CA ASN A 100 11.18 14.51 10.09
C ASN A 100 11.79 15.62 10.96
N GLU A 101 11.56 16.89 10.59
CA GLU A 101 12.00 18.04 11.38
C GLU A 101 11.27 18.10 12.73
N MET A 102 9.95 17.84 12.77
CA MET A 102 9.20 17.73 14.02
C MET A 102 9.77 16.63 14.92
N LYS A 103 10.09 15.47 14.35
CA LYS A 103 10.71 14.35 15.08
C LYS A 103 12.09 14.75 15.61
N ARG A 104 12.95 15.33 14.78
CA ARG A 104 14.29 15.79 15.18
C ARG A 104 14.20 16.83 16.29
N ARG A 105 13.29 17.79 16.19
CA ARG A 105 13.07 18.83 17.22
C ARG A 105 12.58 18.22 18.55
N GLN A 106 11.74 17.18 18.49
CA GLN A 106 11.30 16.47 19.68
C GLN A 106 12.44 15.66 20.31
N GLU A 107 13.26 14.98 19.52
CA GLU A 107 14.45 14.26 19.98
C GLU A 107 15.49 15.21 20.60
N GLU A 108 15.75 16.35 19.96
CA GLU A 108 16.62 17.41 20.50
C GLU A 108 16.09 17.95 21.83
N LYS A 109 14.76 18.15 21.94
CA LYS A 109 14.10 18.55 23.19
C LYS A 109 14.25 17.48 24.28
N GLU A 110 14.05 16.21 23.94
CA GLU A 110 14.21 15.10 24.88
C GLU A 110 15.66 14.94 25.34
N ASN A 111 16.62 15.04 24.42
CA ASN A 111 18.04 15.02 24.75
C ASN A 111 18.45 16.20 25.64
N TYR A 112 17.94 17.41 25.33
CA TYR A 112 18.14 18.59 26.17
C TYR A 112 17.55 18.38 27.57
N LEU A 113 16.32 17.88 27.66
CA LEU A 113 15.66 17.62 28.94
C LEU A 113 16.42 16.57 29.74
N ARG A 114 16.87 15.48 29.11
CA ARG A 114 17.69 14.44 29.73
C ARG A 114 19.03 14.97 30.24
N SER A 115 19.64 15.93 29.54
CA SER A 115 20.88 16.55 30.01
C SER A 115 20.66 17.48 31.21
N LYS A 116 19.53 18.20 31.26
CA LYS A 116 19.22 19.21 32.28
C LYS A 116 18.53 18.66 33.53
N VAL A 117 17.72 17.63 33.36
CA VAL A 117 16.95 16.98 34.41
C VAL A 117 17.49 15.57 34.56
N GLN A 118 18.47 15.43 35.46
CA GLN A 118 18.99 14.14 35.85
C GLN A 118 17.96 13.42 36.75
N PRO A 119 17.82 12.09 36.64
CA PRO A 119 17.00 11.32 37.56
C PRO A 119 17.39 11.60 39.01
N LEU A 120 16.40 11.82 39.87
CA LEU A 120 16.65 12.12 41.28
C LEU A 120 17.00 10.81 42.01
N SER A 121 18.26 10.67 42.42
CA SER A 121 18.69 9.59 43.29
C SER A 121 18.58 10.02 44.76
N LEU A 122 17.80 9.29 45.54
CA LEU A 122 17.61 9.51 46.98
C LEU A 122 18.13 8.34 47.82
N ASP A 123 18.63 7.28 47.18
CA ASP A 123 19.05 6.06 47.86
C ASP A 123 20.32 6.30 48.70
N GLY A 124 20.28 5.91 49.97
CA GLY A 124 21.41 5.99 50.89
C GLY A 124 21.72 7.39 51.43
N LEU A 125 20.84 8.38 51.24
CA LEU A 125 20.98 9.70 51.86
C LEU A 125 20.46 9.69 53.30
N ASP A 126 21.20 10.36 54.19
CA ASP A 126 20.78 10.67 55.57
C ASP A 126 19.73 11.80 55.61
N ASP A 127 18.93 11.87 56.68
CA ASP A 127 17.82 12.82 56.83
C ASP A 127 18.27 14.29 56.63
N ALA A 128 19.45 14.65 57.13
CA ALA A 128 20.00 15.99 56.95
C ALA A 128 20.35 16.28 55.47
N ALA A 129 20.85 15.28 54.74
CA ALA A 129 21.18 15.40 53.32
C ALA A 129 19.91 15.53 52.47
N VAL A 130 18.85 14.80 52.82
CA VAL A 130 17.53 14.90 52.16
C VAL A 130 16.95 16.31 52.32
N ILE A 131 16.97 16.86 53.55
CA ILE A 131 16.47 18.22 53.81
C ILE A 131 17.25 19.27 53.00
N LYS A 132 18.58 19.13 52.91
CA LYS A 132 19.41 20.03 52.08
C LYS A 132 19.02 19.93 50.60
N LYS A 133 18.79 18.72 50.08
CA LYS A 133 18.41 18.52 48.69
C LYS A 133 17.04 19.12 48.35
N ILE A 134 16.07 19.01 49.25
CA ILE A 134 14.75 19.63 49.09
C ILE A 134 14.88 21.15 48.97
N LYS A 135 15.67 21.79 49.83
CA LYS A 135 15.91 23.25 49.78
C LYS A 135 16.57 23.68 48.48
N GLU A 136 17.56 22.92 47.99
CA GLU A 136 18.23 23.18 46.72
C GLU A 136 17.26 23.08 45.53
N LEU A 137 16.43 22.03 45.49
CA LEU A 137 15.44 21.86 44.43
C LEU A 137 14.37 22.96 44.45
N TYR A 138 13.96 23.40 45.63
CA TYR A 138 13.01 24.49 45.78
C TYR A 138 13.56 25.82 45.24
N GLU A 139 14.80 26.18 45.59
CA GLU A 139 15.41 27.41 45.09
C GLU A 139 15.60 27.36 43.56
N ARG A 140 15.99 26.19 43.04
CA ARG A 140 16.06 25.96 41.58
C ARG A 140 14.70 26.12 40.92
N MET A 141 13.62 25.57 41.50
CA MET A 141 12.27 25.71 40.97
C MET A 141 11.84 27.17 40.91
N LYS A 142 12.10 27.94 41.97
CA LYS A 142 11.80 29.38 42.03
C LYS A 142 12.51 30.17 40.94
N ALA A 143 13.79 29.90 40.69
CA ALA A 143 14.54 30.53 39.60
C ALA A 143 13.96 30.17 38.22
N LEU A 144 13.66 28.89 37.98
CA LEU A 144 13.08 28.40 36.72
C LEU A 144 11.68 28.99 36.43
N GLU A 145 10.86 29.23 37.45
CA GLU A 145 9.55 29.88 37.25
C GLU A 145 9.72 31.34 36.79
N GLY A 146 10.74 32.04 37.29
CA GLY A 146 11.10 33.38 36.81
C GLY A 146 11.52 33.36 35.34
N GLU A 147 12.44 32.46 34.97
CA GLU A 147 12.87 32.31 33.57
C GLU A 147 11.69 31.94 32.65
N LYS A 148 10.80 31.05 33.10
CA LYS A 148 9.57 30.68 32.36
C LYS A 148 8.69 31.90 32.12
N TYR A 149 8.46 32.73 33.13
CA TYR A 149 7.67 33.95 33.00
C TYR A 149 8.28 34.92 31.96
N ASP A 150 9.59 35.13 32.00
CA ASP A 150 10.29 36.00 31.05
C ASP A 150 10.12 35.50 29.61
N TRP A 151 10.25 34.19 29.39
CA TRP A 151 9.99 33.58 28.08
C TRP A 151 8.55 33.72 27.63
N GLU A 152 7.57 33.50 28.52
CA GLU A 152 6.16 33.66 28.19
C GLU A 152 5.83 35.10 27.79
N VAL A 153 6.33 36.10 28.52
CA VAL A 153 6.12 37.52 28.18
C VAL A 153 6.75 37.85 26.83
N LYS A 154 7.96 37.34 26.55
CA LYS A 154 8.62 37.53 25.26
C LYS A 154 7.84 36.91 24.11
N ILE A 155 7.33 35.69 24.28
CA ILE A 155 6.49 35.01 23.27
C ILE A 155 5.21 35.79 23.04
N ARG A 156 4.50 36.22 24.10
CA ARG A 156 3.28 37.05 23.97
C ARG A 156 3.56 38.32 23.17
N ARG A 157 4.66 39.01 23.44
CA ARG A 157 5.05 40.22 22.70
C ARG A 157 5.28 39.92 21.22
N GLN A 158 5.96 38.81 20.92
CA GLN A 158 6.19 38.37 19.53
C GLN A 158 4.87 37.99 18.83
N ASP A 159 3.93 37.33 19.52
CA ASP A 159 2.62 37.01 18.96
C ASP A 159 1.83 38.28 18.62
N PHE A 160 1.87 39.30 19.49
CA PHE A 160 1.27 40.60 19.20
C PHE A 160 1.89 41.25 17.97
N GLU A 161 3.23 41.27 17.87
CA GLU A 161 3.94 41.81 16.72
C GLU A 161 3.60 41.06 15.41
N ILE A 162 3.57 39.73 15.45
CA ILE A 162 3.16 38.90 14.30
C ILE A 162 1.73 39.21 13.89
N ASN A 163 0.81 39.37 14.85
CA ASN A 163 -0.58 39.70 14.57
C ASN A 163 -0.71 41.09 13.93
N GLU A 164 -0.01 42.10 14.45
CA GLU A 164 0.03 43.44 13.85
C GLU A 164 0.60 43.43 12.43
N LEU A 165 1.71 42.70 12.21
CA LEU A 165 2.30 42.55 10.88
C LEU A 165 1.35 41.81 9.92
N THR A 166 0.66 40.79 10.41
CA THR A 166 -0.34 40.05 9.62
C THR A 166 -1.48 40.95 9.18
N ILE A 167 -1.98 41.81 10.07
CA ILE A 167 -3.01 42.81 9.74
C ILE A 167 -2.48 43.77 8.68
N LYS A 168 -1.28 44.35 8.87
CA LYS A 168 -0.66 45.29 7.91
C LYS A 168 -0.50 44.65 6.52
N VAL A 169 -0.04 43.40 6.44
CA VAL A 169 0.12 42.68 5.17
C VAL A 169 -1.24 42.47 4.49
N ASN A 170 -2.28 42.16 5.25
CA ASN A 170 -3.63 41.97 4.72
C ASN A 170 -4.26 43.28 4.23
N ASP A 171 -4.04 44.40 4.94
CA ASP A 171 -4.52 45.72 4.52
C ASP A 171 -3.83 46.20 3.24
N VAL A 172 -2.51 45.95 3.09
CA VAL A 172 -1.77 46.24 1.85
C VAL A 172 -2.27 45.41 0.67
N LYS A 173 -2.65 44.15 0.90
CA LYS A 173 -3.25 43.28 -0.12
C LYS A 173 -4.70 43.67 -0.47
N GLY A 174 -5.31 44.55 0.34
CA GLY A 174 -6.69 44.97 0.25
C GLY A 174 -7.64 43.95 0.89
N LYS A 175 -8.44 44.41 1.86
CA LYS A 175 -9.51 43.61 2.52
C LYS A 175 -10.47 42.95 1.52
N PHE A 176 -10.63 43.56 0.34
CA PHE A 176 -11.34 43.01 -0.81
C PHE A 176 -10.34 42.61 -1.90
N VAL A 177 -9.74 41.43 -1.78
CA VAL A 177 -9.17 40.74 -2.94
C VAL A 177 -10.36 40.40 -3.83
N LYS A 178 -10.68 41.24 -4.82
CA LYS A 178 -11.80 41.02 -5.74
C LYS A 178 -11.62 39.63 -6.35
N PRO A 179 -12.44 38.63 -5.98
CA PRO A 179 -12.29 37.31 -6.53
C PRO A 179 -12.51 37.44 -8.02
N VAL A 180 -11.56 36.98 -8.83
CA VAL A 180 -11.70 37.02 -10.28
C VAL A 180 -12.92 36.17 -10.61
N LEU A 181 -14.01 36.82 -11.03
CA LEU A 181 -15.27 36.18 -11.34
C LEU A 181 -15.04 35.25 -12.54
N LYS A 182 -14.83 33.96 -12.27
CA LYS A 182 -14.82 32.93 -13.30
C LYS A 182 -16.26 32.65 -13.68
N LYS A 183 -16.55 32.64 -14.99
CA LYS A 183 -17.84 32.21 -15.53
C LYS A 183 -18.03 30.73 -15.16
N VAL A 184 -18.73 30.50 -14.05
CA VAL A 184 -19.16 29.17 -13.62
C VAL A 184 -20.46 28.84 -14.34
N SER A 185 -20.48 27.79 -15.16
CA SER A 185 -21.72 27.24 -15.70
C SER A 185 -22.50 26.61 -14.53
N LYS A 186 -23.80 26.94 -14.41
CA LYS A 186 -24.67 26.40 -13.35
C LYS A 186 -24.78 24.87 -13.40
N THR A 187 -24.55 24.26 -14.56
CA THR A 187 -24.70 22.82 -14.81
C THR A 187 -23.52 21.96 -14.32
N GLU A 188 -22.31 22.50 -14.19
CA GLU A 188 -21.13 21.69 -13.79
C GLU A 188 -21.11 21.37 -12.29
N ASN A 189 -21.72 22.25 -11.47
CA ASN A 189 -21.78 22.07 -10.02
C ASN A 189 -23.02 21.30 -9.55
N MET A 190 -24.13 21.30 -10.29
CA MET A 190 -25.31 20.49 -9.96
C MET A 190 -25.03 18.98 -10.07
N ALA A 191 -24.29 18.56 -11.12
CA ALA A 191 -23.80 17.19 -11.23
C ALA A 191 -22.76 16.81 -10.14
N ARG A 192 -22.19 17.81 -9.45
CA ARG A 192 -21.28 17.59 -8.32
C ARG A 192 -21.99 17.60 -6.97
N PHE A 193 -23.16 18.20 -6.82
CA PHE A 193 -23.94 18.15 -5.58
C PHE A 193 -24.53 16.75 -5.37
N GLU A 194 -25.06 16.12 -6.42
CA GLU A 194 -25.42 14.69 -6.41
C GLU A 194 -24.19 13.79 -6.15
N LYS A 195 -23.02 14.23 -6.62
CA LYS A 195 -21.73 13.54 -6.39
C LYS A 195 -21.12 13.81 -5.01
N LYS A 196 -21.57 14.82 -4.26
CA LYS A 196 -20.97 15.20 -2.97
C LYS A 196 -21.53 14.37 -1.82
N GLU A 197 -22.80 14.00 -1.90
CA GLU A 197 -23.40 12.98 -1.04
C GLU A 197 -22.72 11.62 -1.26
N SER A 198 -22.32 11.34 -2.51
CA SER A 198 -21.46 10.19 -2.81
C SER A 198 -19.98 10.37 -2.44
N GLN A 199 -19.53 11.56 -2.00
CA GLN A 199 -18.11 11.81 -1.66
C GLN A 199 -17.74 11.57 -0.20
N SER A 200 -18.66 11.69 0.76
CA SER A 200 -18.42 11.16 2.12
C SER A 200 -18.48 9.63 2.15
N LEU A 201 -19.09 9.03 1.13
CA LEU A 201 -19.03 7.60 0.78
C LEU A 201 -17.91 7.27 -0.24
N ALA A 202 -17.17 8.27 -0.76
CA ALA A 202 -16.14 8.07 -1.81
C ALA A 202 -14.77 7.65 -1.26
N SER A 203 -14.76 6.60 -0.45
CA SER A 203 -13.69 5.64 -0.62
C SER A 203 -13.98 4.90 -1.92
N PHE A 204 -13.40 5.32 -3.04
CA PHE A 204 -13.47 4.61 -4.32
C PHE A 204 -13.09 3.12 -4.19
N ARG A 205 -12.35 2.77 -3.13
CA ARG A 205 -12.02 1.40 -2.73
C ARG A 205 -13.16 0.61 -2.08
N SER A 206 -14.13 1.23 -1.42
CA SER A 206 -15.20 0.50 -0.72
C SER A 206 -16.35 0.09 -1.64
N GLN A 207 -16.52 0.79 -2.77
CA GLN A 207 -17.59 0.49 -3.74
C GLN A 207 -17.15 -0.45 -4.88
N LEU A 208 -15.87 -0.81 -4.93
CA LEU A 208 -15.39 -1.91 -5.76
C LEU A 208 -15.48 -3.20 -4.94
N LYS A 209 -16.21 -4.20 -5.44
CA LYS A 209 -16.09 -5.58 -4.94
C LYS A 209 -14.65 -6.01 -5.22
N SER A 210 -13.77 -5.90 -4.22
CA SER A 210 -12.46 -6.52 -4.27
C SER A 210 -12.70 -8.01 -4.35
N THR A 211 -12.59 -8.60 -5.53
CA THR A 211 -12.42 -10.06 -5.63
C THR A 211 -11.15 -10.34 -4.84
N GLY A 212 -11.26 -10.98 -3.68
CA GLY A 212 -10.15 -11.23 -2.75
C GLY A 212 -8.98 -12.06 -3.31
N GLN A 213 -8.86 -12.15 -4.63
CA GLN A 213 -7.79 -12.79 -5.35
C GLN A 213 -6.84 -11.72 -5.90
N ASN A 214 -5.78 -11.48 -5.16
CA ASN A 214 -4.61 -10.80 -5.69
C ASN A 214 -3.93 -11.76 -6.67
N LYS A 215 -4.22 -11.67 -7.97
CA LYS A 215 -3.66 -12.54 -9.03
C LYS A 215 -2.12 -12.46 -9.18
N PHE A 216 -1.44 -11.71 -8.32
CA PHE A 216 0.01 -11.56 -8.26
C PHE A 216 0.60 -11.91 -6.89
N ALA A 217 -0.20 -12.38 -5.93
CA ALA A 217 0.31 -13.00 -4.71
C ALA A 217 0.47 -14.50 -4.97
N LEU A 218 1.70 -14.90 -5.27
CA LEU A 218 2.12 -16.30 -5.23
C LEU A 218 2.12 -16.74 -3.76
N GLU A 219 0.96 -17.19 -3.25
CA GLU A 219 0.87 -17.86 -1.96
C GLU A 219 0.51 -19.33 -2.22
N GLU A 220 1.56 -20.14 -2.19
CA GLU A 220 1.57 -21.58 -1.96
C GLU A 220 0.77 -21.85 -0.68
N LYS A 221 -0.50 -22.25 -0.82
CA LYS A 221 -1.32 -22.65 0.33
C LYS A 221 -2.38 -23.66 -0.07
N ASP A 222 -1.98 -24.91 0.11
CA ASP A 222 -2.80 -26.04 0.59
C ASP A 222 -4.25 -26.11 0.11
N GLU A 223 -4.48 -26.89 -0.95
CA GLU A 223 -5.80 -27.34 -1.39
C GLU A 223 -6.40 -28.34 -0.40
N GLY A 224 -6.89 -27.84 0.73
CA GLY A 224 -7.61 -28.60 1.74
C GLY A 224 -9.13 -28.56 1.53
N ALA A 225 -9.67 -29.59 0.88
CA ALA A 225 -11.01 -30.15 1.06
C ALA A 225 -12.22 -29.18 1.09
N HIS A 226 -12.76 -28.84 -0.09
CA HIS A 226 -14.17 -28.48 -0.22
C HIS A 226 -14.81 -29.32 -1.33
N LYS A 227 -15.25 -30.54 -1.01
CA LYS A 227 -16.18 -31.28 -1.87
C LYS A 227 -17.49 -30.49 -1.88
N PRO A 228 -17.95 -29.98 -3.03
CA PRO A 228 -19.16 -29.18 -3.07
C PRO A 228 -20.43 -30.05 -2.88
N GLU A 229 -21.34 -29.54 -2.04
CA GLU A 229 -22.63 -30.08 -1.57
C GLU A 229 -23.65 -30.55 -2.63
N TRP A 230 -23.30 -30.56 -3.92
CA TRP A 230 -24.14 -31.19 -4.97
C TRP A 230 -23.76 -32.65 -5.22
N ARG A 231 -22.63 -33.11 -4.67
CA ARG A 231 -22.13 -34.49 -4.84
C ARG A 231 -22.87 -35.52 -3.98
N ASP A 232 -23.55 -35.08 -2.91
CA ASP A 232 -24.36 -35.93 -2.05
C ASP A 232 -25.83 -36.03 -2.51
N GLN A 233 -26.27 -35.16 -3.43
CA GLN A 233 -27.63 -35.18 -4.00
C GLN A 233 -27.78 -36.11 -5.21
N LEU A 234 -26.69 -36.76 -5.66
CA LEU A 234 -26.70 -37.75 -6.75
C LEU A 234 -26.60 -39.21 -6.28
N LYS A 235 -26.75 -39.50 -4.99
CA LYS A 235 -26.92 -40.90 -4.57
C LYS A 235 -28.32 -41.35 -4.98
N PRO A 236 -28.47 -42.34 -5.87
CA PRO A 236 -29.79 -42.84 -6.24
C PRO A 236 -30.46 -43.42 -5.00
N THR A 237 -31.72 -43.05 -4.78
CA THR A 237 -32.68 -43.72 -3.90
C THR A 237 -32.88 -45.16 -4.36
N SER A 238 -31.91 -46.03 -4.12
CA SER A 238 -32.03 -47.48 -4.29
C SER A 238 -32.60 -48.18 -3.05
N GLU A 239 -33.06 -47.42 -2.04
CA GLU A 239 -33.69 -47.95 -0.83
C GLU A 239 -35.18 -47.59 -0.67
N GLU A 240 -35.76 -46.83 -1.60
CA GLU A 240 -37.21 -46.51 -1.58
C GLU A 240 -38.03 -47.32 -2.60
N ALA A 241 -37.40 -48.28 -3.29
CA ALA A 241 -38.07 -49.27 -4.13
C ALA A 241 -38.20 -50.66 -3.46
N ALA A 242 -37.49 -50.92 -2.35
CA ALA A 242 -37.56 -52.19 -1.63
C ALA A 242 -38.58 -52.19 -0.46
N ALA A 243 -38.95 -51.03 0.08
CA ALA A 243 -39.89 -50.94 1.22
C ALA A 243 -41.37 -50.79 0.83
N LYS A 244 -41.70 -50.70 -0.48
CA LYS A 244 -43.10 -50.62 -0.96
C LYS A 244 -43.66 -51.94 -1.53
N ALA A 245 -42.91 -53.04 -1.46
CA ALA A 245 -43.37 -54.36 -1.91
C ALA A 245 -43.68 -55.36 -0.78
N GLU A 246 -43.44 -55.01 0.50
CA GLU A 246 -43.58 -55.96 1.63
C GLU A 246 -44.53 -55.47 2.75
N GLY A 247 -45.37 -54.47 2.47
CA GLY A 247 -46.32 -53.90 3.45
C GLY A 247 -47.82 -54.03 3.12
N GLU A 248 -48.18 -54.57 1.96
CA GLU A 248 -49.58 -54.71 1.51
C GLU A 248 -49.94 -56.18 1.20
N ALA A 249 -49.47 -57.09 2.07
CA ALA A 249 -49.85 -58.51 2.06
C ALA A 249 -49.80 -59.10 3.49
N LYS A 250 -50.76 -58.69 4.32
CA LYS A 250 -51.28 -59.31 5.56
C LYS A 250 -52.23 -58.28 6.18
N GLU A 251 -53.55 -58.48 6.14
CA GLU A 251 -54.30 -59.29 7.12
C GLU A 251 -53.91 -59.00 8.57
#